data_AF-A0A538LTE7-F1
#
_entry.id   AF-A0A538LTE7-F1
#
_cell.length_a   1.000
_cell.length_b   1.000
_cell.length_c   1.000
_cell.angle_alpha   90.00
_cell.angle_beta   90.00
_cell.angle_gamma   90.00
#
_symmetry.space_group_name_H-M   'P 1'
#
loop_
_entity.id
_entity.type
_entity.pdbx_description
1 polymer ?
#
loop_
_entity_poly.entity_id
_entity_poly.type
_entity_poly.pdbx_seq_one_letter_code
_entity_poly.pdbx_strand_id
1 'polypeptide(L)'
;MSDPTRRPCTRSTRACDFSNWGEDSVRPECCTQHLLELMGFTSDLLARHGIVHWLDYGTLLGAVREGELIRWDNDVDFSMLQRQEQAVLALSEEIAAADYCLDTSQQGVIRILYSEVNELHVDLFLWEVRDGLLLPLEDTSYAWPGMASRLAFPERFIVPIGEISLHGRRFPAPRSAHEFLRDHRYGPSYATPARSIKSIGLYPSYDIEETTPEIERLIARIAAGDQRLAELRSGSRGSHRRAVELWHKAGLPISPNPARVSALLAQVCADRPTATVETLSRSAALVEQAIDELEHRPPGLVIRKAGRRMRRIAEVVVARLQRRPHRAGFPFGVETT
;
A
#
# COMPACT_ATOMS: atom_id res chain seq x y z
N MET A 1 11.54 11.85 -18.71
CA MET A 1 11.61 11.51 -20.15
C MET A 1 11.21 10.05 -20.30
N SER A 2 10.15 9.76 -21.04
CA SER A 2 9.60 8.42 -21.25
C SER A 2 10.55 7.56 -22.08
N ASP A 3 10.90 6.38 -21.56
CA ASP A 3 11.64 5.34 -22.27
C ASP A 3 10.85 4.92 -23.55
N PRO A 4 11.40 5.15 -24.76
CA PRO A 4 10.71 4.89 -26.03
C PRO A 4 10.42 3.41 -26.29
N THR A 5 10.89 2.49 -25.44
CA THR A 5 10.54 1.07 -25.51
C THR A 5 9.22 0.72 -24.82
N ARG A 6 8.63 1.65 -24.06
CA ARG A 6 7.44 1.41 -23.24
C ARG A 6 6.19 1.92 -23.95
N ARG A 7 5.51 1.00 -24.66
CA ARG A 7 4.25 1.30 -25.36
C ARG A 7 3.17 1.75 -24.36
N PRO A 8 2.36 2.77 -24.69
CA PRO A 8 1.20 3.14 -23.88
C PRO A 8 0.26 1.96 -23.65
N CYS A 9 -0.27 1.82 -22.43
CA CYS A 9 -1.31 0.83 -22.17
C CYS A 9 -2.67 1.31 -22.71
N THR A 10 -3.53 0.36 -23.04
CA THR A 10 -4.90 0.53 -23.51
C THR A 10 -5.83 -0.37 -22.70
N ARG A 11 -7.14 -0.32 -22.97
CA ARG A 11 -8.12 -1.28 -22.42
C ARG A 11 -7.81 -2.75 -22.74
N SER A 12 -7.13 -3.03 -23.85
CA SER A 12 -6.82 -4.40 -24.31
C SER A 12 -5.42 -4.88 -23.91
N THR A 13 -4.68 -4.09 -23.14
CA THR A 13 -3.35 -4.46 -22.62
C THR A 13 -3.32 -4.31 -21.11
N ARG A 14 -2.41 -5.00 -20.42
CA ARG A 14 -2.18 -4.74 -19.00
C ARG A 14 -1.74 -3.29 -18.74
N ALA A 15 -2.04 -2.80 -17.54
CA ALA A 15 -1.50 -1.55 -17.02
C ALA A 15 0.03 -1.53 -17.12
N CYS A 16 0.61 -0.34 -17.27
CA CYS A 16 2.07 -0.22 -17.23
C CYS A 16 2.58 -0.61 -15.85
N ASP A 17 3.56 -1.53 -15.81
CA ASP A 17 4.19 -1.98 -14.56
C ASP A 17 5.26 -0.99 -14.07
N PHE A 18 4.89 0.29 -13.99
CA PHE A 18 5.83 1.36 -13.65
C PHE A 18 6.37 1.23 -12.24
N SER A 19 5.62 0.59 -11.37
CA SER A 19 6.04 0.17 -10.04
C SER A 19 7.36 -0.62 -10.01
N ASN A 20 7.79 -1.22 -11.14
CA ASN A 20 9.00 -2.01 -11.29
C ASN A 20 10.06 -1.37 -12.20
N TRP A 21 9.91 -0.09 -12.59
CA TRP A 21 10.81 0.57 -13.54
C TRP A 21 12.07 1.22 -12.91
N GLY A 22 12.22 1.18 -11.58
CA GLY A 22 13.34 1.76 -10.83
C GLY A 22 12.97 2.87 -9.82
N GLU A 23 13.99 3.47 -9.21
CA GLU A 23 13.93 4.47 -8.12
C GLU A 23 13.00 5.67 -8.39
N ASP A 24 13.08 6.23 -9.58
CA ASP A 24 12.30 7.41 -9.98
C ASP A 24 11.07 7.09 -10.82
N SER A 25 10.58 5.86 -10.70
CA SER A 25 9.42 5.46 -11.47
C SER A 25 8.22 6.32 -11.11
N VAL A 26 7.66 6.90 -12.15
CA VAL A 26 6.41 7.66 -12.12
C VAL A 26 5.42 6.97 -13.04
N ARG A 27 4.16 7.04 -12.65
CA ARG A 27 3.03 6.58 -13.42
C ARG A 27 3.07 7.23 -14.80
N PRO A 28 3.02 6.46 -15.89
CA PRO A 28 3.04 6.99 -17.25
C PRO A 28 1.78 7.78 -17.55
N GLU A 29 1.88 8.70 -18.50
CA GLU A 29 0.77 9.53 -18.96
C GLU A 29 -0.48 8.71 -19.33
N CYS A 30 -0.32 7.59 -20.05
CA CYS A 30 -1.44 6.72 -20.39
C CYS A 30 -2.17 6.17 -19.15
N CYS A 31 -1.45 5.73 -18.12
CA CYS A 31 -2.07 5.26 -16.88
C CYS A 31 -2.73 6.40 -16.11
N THR A 32 -2.12 7.58 -16.09
CA THR A 32 -2.73 8.78 -15.49
C THR A 32 -4.04 9.13 -16.20
N GLN A 33 -4.07 9.17 -17.53
CA GLN A 33 -5.27 9.47 -18.30
C GLN A 33 -6.41 8.47 -18.02
N HIS A 34 -6.10 7.17 -18.00
CA HIS A 34 -7.09 6.12 -17.71
C HIS A 34 -7.65 6.25 -16.27
N LEU A 35 -6.81 6.57 -15.29
CA LEU A 35 -7.26 6.82 -13.92
C LEU A 35 -8.13 8.08 -13.81
N LEU A 36 -7.79 9.17 -14.52
CA LEU A 36 -8.60 10.39 -14.52
C LEU A 36 -9.97 10.18 -15.19
N GLU A 37 -10.01 9.41 -16.29
CA GLU A 37 -11.25 9.01 -16.96
C GLU A 37 -12.14 8.21 -16.00
N LEU A 38 -11.57 7.17 -15.38
CA LEU A 38 -12.26 6.27 -14.47
C LEU A 38 -12.73 6.98 -13.19
N MET A 39 -11.90 7.85 -12.62
CA MET A 39 -12.24 8.69 -11.46
C MET A 39 -13.41 9.62 -11.78
N GLY A 40 -13.37 10.28 -12.94
CA GLY A 40 -14.43 11.17 -13.38
C GLY A 40 -15.74 10.44 -13.59
N PHE A 41 -15.70 9.32 -14.32
CA PHE A 41 -16.85 8.44 -14.53
C PHE A 41 -17.46 7.99 -13.19
N THR A 42 -16.63 7.49 -12.28
CA THR A 42 -17.08 6.96 -10.99
C THR A 42 -17.75 8.04 -10.16
N SER A 43 -17.11 9.20 -9.99
CA SER A 43 -17.70 10.28 -9.20
C SER A 43 -19.02 10.79 -9.79
N ASP A 44 -19.10 10.95 -11.11
CA ASP A 44 -20.34 11.37 -11.78
C ASP A 44 -21.45 10.32 -11.65
N LEU A 45 -21.12 9.03 -11.80
CA LEU A 45 -22.06 7.93 -11.63
C LEU A 45 -22.65 7.93 -10.22
N LEU A 46 -21.80 7.95 -9.20
CA LEU A 46 -22.23 7.93 -7.80
C LEU A 46 -23.06 9.16 -7.45
N ALA A 47 -22.65 10.36 -7.92
CA ALA A 47 -23.40 11.59 -7.68
C ALA A 47 -24.79 11.57 -8.31
N ARG A 48 -24.93 11.11 -9.56
CA ARG A 48 -26.23 11.00 -10.26
C ARG A 48 -27.21 10.07 -9.54
N HIS A 49 -26.70 9.04 -8.86
CA HIS A 49 -27.50 8.08 -8.10
C HIS A 49 -27.66 8.46 -6.61
N GLY A 50 -27.23 9.66 -6.20
CA GLY A 50 -27.36 10.13 -4.82
C GLY A 50 -26.48 9.36 -3.83
N ILE A 51 -25.40 8.76 -4.30
CA ILE A 51 -24.46 7.99 -3.48
C ILE A 51 -23.41 8.93 -2.90
N VAL A 52 -23.39 9.04 -1.57
CA VAL A 52 -22.43 9.90 -0.86
C VAL A 52 -21.08 9.20 -0.91
N HIS A 53 -20.13 9.87 -1.55
CA HIS A 53 -18.76 9.43 -1.69
C HIS A 53 -17.81 10.61 -1.46
N TRP A 54 -16.54 10.33 -1.18
CA TRP A 54 -15.50 11.35 -1.01
C TRP A 54 -14.12 10.83 -1.37
N LEU A 55 -13.24 11.70 -1.85
CA LEU A 55 -11.82 11.35 -2.05
C LEU A 55 -11.20 10.94 -0.72
N ASP A 56 -10.45 9.85 -0.72
CA ASP A 56 -9.77 9.35 0.47
C ASP A 56 -8.30 8.99 0.18
N TYR A 57 -7.56 8.55 1.19
CA TYR A 57 -6.21 8.00 1.10
C TYR A 57 -5.26 8.77 0.17
N GLY A 58 -4.57 8.08 -0.76
CA GLY A 58 -3.50 8.63 -1.58
C GLY A 58 -4.04 9.68 -2.55
N THR A 59 -5.29 9.49 -2.97
CA THR A 59 -5.99 10.40 -3.87
C THR A 59 -6.31 11.74 -3.20
N LEU A 60 -6.87 11.72 -1.99
CA LEU A 60 -7.10 12.94 -1.20
C LEU A 60 -5.78 13.61 -0.84
N LEU A 61 -4.75 12.84 -0.49
CA LEU A 61 -3.42 13.36 -0.20
C LEU A 61 -2.82 14.08 -1.42
N GLY A 62 -2.95 13.50 -2.61
CA GLY A 62 -2.54 14.14 -3.87
C GLY A 62 -3.28 15.45 -4.12
N ALA A 63 -4.61 15.45 -3.96
CA ALA A 63 -5.44 16.65 -4.10
C ALA A 63 -5.00 17.78 -3.14
N VAL A 64 -4.69 17.44 -1.88
CA VAL A 64 -4.25 18.41 -0.86
C VAL A 64 -2.83 18.91 -1.10
N ARG A 65 -1.90 18.03 -1.48
CA ARG A 65 -0.46 18.36 -1.54
C ARG A 65 -0.03 18.93 -2.88
N GLU A 66 -0.50 18.32 -3.96
CA GLU A 66 -0.01 18.55 -5.32
C GLU A 66 -1.09 19.15 -6.23
N GLY A 67 -2.36 19.06 -5.83
CA GLY A 67 -3.49 19.35 -6.71
C GLY A 67 -3.64 18.32 -7.84
N GLU A 68 -2.90 17.21 -7.77
CA GLU A 68 -2.77 16.17 -8.77
C GLU A 68 -2.68 14.79 -8.09
N LEU A 69 -2.93 13.72 -8.85
CA LEU A 69 -2.73 12.36 -8.35
C LEU A 69 -1.24 12.12 -8.06
N ILE A 70 -0.92 11.56 -6.89
CA ILE A 70 0.46 11.25 -6.51
C ILE A 70 1.14 10.46 -7.63
N ARG A 71 2.26 10.99 -8.13
CA ARG A 71 2.89 10.49 -9.38
C ARG A 71 3.38 9.05 -9.33
N TRP A 72 3.46 8.42 -8.16
CA TRP A 72 3.89 7.03 -7.98
C TRP A 72 2.79 6.09 -7.46
N ASP A 73 1.56 6.59 -7.29
CA ASP A 73 0.38 5.74 -7.04
C ASP A 73 -0.15 5.11 -8.32
N ASN A 74 -0.92 4.03 -8.20
CA ASN A 74 -1.42 3.27 -9.35
C ASN A 74 -2.95 3.12 -9.39
N ASP A 75 -3.65 3.78 -8.49
CA ASP A 75 -5.09 3.67 -8.25
C ASP A 75 -5.67 5.04 -7.87
N VAL A 76 -6.98 5.04 -7.67
CA VAL A 76 -7.78 6.18 -7.18
C VAL A 76 -8.66 5.69 -6.05
N ASP A 77 -8.77 6.47 -4.99
CA ASP A 77 -9.47 6.11 -3.76
C ASP A 77 -10.67 7.02 -3.54
N PHE A 78 -11.86 6.43 -3.56
CA PHE A 78 -13.03 7.01 -2.94
C PHE A 78 -13.46 6.18 -1.74
N SER A 79 -14.11 6.84 -0.81
CA SER A 79 -14.81 6.18 0.28
C SER A 79 -16.29 6.48 0.21
N MET A 80 -17.10 5.55 0.73
CA MET A 80 -18.57 5.65 0.75
C MET A 80 -19.15 4.95 1.97
N LEU A 81 -20.42 5.21 2.24
CA LEU A 81 -21.13 4.57 3.34
C LEU A 81 -21.53 3.13 2.99
N GLN A 82 -21.25 2.19 3.88
CA GLN A 82 -21.59 0.77 3.74
C GLN A 82 -23.07 0.55 3.41
N ARG A 83 -23.96 1.34 4.02
CA ARG A 83 -25.42 1.25 3.76
C ARG A 83 -25.80 1.49 2.29
N GLN A 84 -24.91 2.07 1.48
CA GLN A 84 -25.11 2.34 0.05
C GLN A 84 -24.44 1.29 -0.85
N GLU A 85 -23.80 0.27 -0.29
CA GLU A 85 -23.13 -0.82 -1.02
C GLU A 85 -24.04 -1.46 -2.07
N GLN A 86 -25.25 -1.88 -1.66
CA GLN A 86 -26.20 -2.52 -2.57
C GLN A 86 -26.65 -1.59 -3.71
N ALA A 87 -26.69 -0.27 -3.47
CA ALA A 87 -27.00 0.68 -4.52
C ALA A 87 -25.91 0.69 -5.60
N VAL A 88 -24.63 0.64 -5.22
CA VAL A 88 -23.50 0.52 -6.16
C VAL A 88 -23.52 -0.80 -6.92
N LEU A 89 -23.78 -1.92 -6.23
CA LEU A 89 -23.85 -3.24 -6.89
C LEU A 89 -24.94 -3.30 -7.96
N ALA A 90 -26.06 -2.62 -7.72
CA ALA A 90 -27.14 -2.49 -8.69
C ALA A 90 -26.75 -1.67 -9.94
N LEU A 91 -25.63 -0.92 -9.93
CA LEU A 91 -25.12 -0.18 -11.07
C LEU A 91 -24.21 -1.02 -11.99
N SER A 92 -24.03 -2.32 -11.70
CA SER A 92 -23.15 -3.21 -12.48
C SER A 92 -23.42 -3.19 -13.98
N GLU A 93 -24.69 -3.13 -14.41
CA GLU A 93 -25.05 -3.02 -15.83
C GLU A 93 -24.66 -1.67 -16.45
N GLU A 94 -24.83 -0.55 -15.74
CA GLU A 94 -24.41 0.79 -16.22
C GLU A 94 -22.89 0.90 -16.30
N ILE A 95 -22.18 0.32 -15.32
CA ILE A 95 -20.71 0.23 -15.29
C ILE A 95 -20.21 -0.59 -16.48
N ALA A 96 -20.82 -1.75 -16.74
CA ALA A 96 -20.48 -2.60 -17.88
C ALA A 96 -20.83 -1.96 -19.22
N ALA A 97 -21.93 -1.20 -19.30
CA ALA A 97 -22.31 -0.45 -20.51
C ALA A 97 -21.33 0.68 -20.84
N ALA A 98 -20.58 1.18 -19.86
CA ALA A 98 -19.45 2.09 -20.03
C ALA A 98 -18.10 1.35 -20.25
N ASP A 99 -18.16 0.05 -20.57
CA ASP A 99 -17.05 -0.88 -20.76
C ASP A 99 -16.17 -1.11 -19.51
N TYR A 100 -16.56 -0.67 -18.32
CA TYR A 100 -15.82 -0.89 -17.07
C TYR A 100 -16.23 -2.20 -16.40
N CYS A 101 -15.43 -2.67 -15.44
CA CYS A 101 -15.70 -3.94 -14.74
C CYS A 101 -15.84 -3.71 -13.24
N LEU A 102 -16.88 -4.29 -12.63
CA LEU A 102 -17.05 -4.27 -11.18
C LEU A 102 -16.36 -5.49 -10.57
N ASP A 103 -15.52 -5.27 -9.56
CA ASP A 103 -14.87 -6.31 -8.77
C ASP A 103 -15.22 -6.13 -7.28
N THR A 104 -15.78 -7.18 -6.67
CA THR A 104 -16.20 -7.22 -5.27
C THR A 104 -15.51 -8.35 -4.52
N SER A 105 -14.36 -8.82 -5.01
CA SER A 105 -13.64 -9.96 -4.45
C SER A 105 -12.97 -9.65 -3.11
N GLN A 106 -12.74 -8.36 -2.81
CA GLN A 106 -12.15 -7.91 -1.56
C GLN A 106 -13.24 -7.44 -0.57
N GLN A 107 -13.23 -8.00 0.63
CA GLN A 107 -14.15 -7.59 1.68
C GLN A 107 -13.90 -6.12 2.05
N GLY A 108 -14.98 -5.33 2.14
CA GLY A 108 -14.93 -3.93 2.56
C GLY A 108 -14.49 -2.95 1.47
N VAL A 109 -14.22 -3.43 0.25
CA VAL A 109 -13.81 -2.59 -0.89
C VAL A 109 -14.54 -3.05 -2.15
N ILE A 110 -15.18 -2.12 -2.85
CA ILE A 110 -15.68 -2.35 -4.22
C ILE A 110 -14.71 -1.70 -5.19
N ARG A 111 -14.34 -2.42 -6.25
CA ARG A 111 -13.46 -1.92 -7.31
C ARG A 111 -14.23 -1.68 -8.60
N ILE A 112 -13.96 -0.54 -9.24
CA ILE A 112 -14.29 -0.35 -10.65
C ILE A 112 -12.98 -0.40 -11.42
N LEU A 113 -12.81 -1.42 -12.24
CA LEU A 113 -11.62 -1.65 -13.06
C LEU A 113 -11.79 -0.97 -14.43
N TYR A 114 -10.66 -0.49 -14.99
CA TYR A 114 -10.61 0.09 -16.32
C TYR A 114 -11.01 -0.93 -17.40
N SER A 115 -10.60 -2.20 -17.28
CA SER A 115 -11.15 -3.33 -18.05
C SER A 115 -10.79 -4.67 -17.40
N GLU A 116 -11.29 -5.79 -17.96
CA GLU A 116 -10.87 -7.14 -17.54
C GLU A 116 -9.36 -7.43 -17.76
N VAL A 117 -8.70 -6.67 -18.64
CA VAL A 117 -7.28 -6.87 -18.98
C VAL A 117 -6.39 -5.82 -18.32
N ASN A 118 -6.88 -4.58 -18.21
CA ASN A 118 -6.18 -3.46 -17.63
C ASN A 118 -6.74 -3.17 -16.24
N GLU A 119 -6.04 -3.64 -15.22
CA GLU A 119 -6.47 -3.63 -13.83
C GLU A 119 -6.21 -2.30 -13.10
N LEU A 120 -5.97 -1.18 -13.82
CA LEU A 120 -6.09 0.15 -13.21
C LEU A 120 -7.51 0.31 -12.67
N HIS A 121 -7.65 0.91 -11.49
CA HIS A 121 -8.93 0.88 -10.80
C HIS A 121 -9.17 2.10 -9.93
N VAL A 122 -10.45 2.26 -9.61
CA VAL A 122 -10.93 3.06 -8.49
C VAL A 122 -11.35 2.10 -7.37
N ASP A 123 -10.82 2.30 -6.18
CA ASP A 123 -11.28 1.65 -4.95
C ASP A 123 -12.41 2.48 -4.31
N LEU A 124 -13.48 1.80 -3.90
CA LEU A 124 -14.58 2.32 -3.10
C LEU A 124 -14.54 1.67 -1.71
N PHE A 125 -13.89 2.33 -0.76
CA PHE A 125 -13.79 1.83 0.61
C PHE A 125 -15.11 2.01 1.36
N LEU A 126 -15.58 0.93 1.99
CA LEU A 126 -16.86 0.91 2.70
C LEU A 126 -16.68 1.29 4.18
N TRP A 127 -17.49 2.25 4.63
CA TRP A 127 -17.47 2.74 6.00
C TRP A 127 -18.82 2.54 6.69
N GLU A 128 -18.81 1.92 7.86
CA GLU A 128 -19.99 1.76 8.70
C GLU A 128 -20.07 2.87 9.74
N VAL A 129 -21.25 3.47 9.91
CA VAL A 129 -21.48 4.47 10.96
C VAL A 129 -21.94 3.77 12.23
N ARG A 130 -21.21 3.96 13.33
CA ARG A 130 -21.59 3.51 14.68
C ARG A 130 -21.35 4.65 15.67
N ASP A 131 -22.41 5.06 16.37
CA ASP A 131 -22.36 6.10 17.42
C ASP A 131 -21.66 7.41 16.98
N GLY A 132 -21.89 7.83 15.72
CA GLY A 132 -21.31 9.05 15.15
C GLY A 132 -19.85 8.93 14.68
N LEU A 133 -19.29 7.72 14.71
CA LEU A 133 -17.98 7.38 14.15
C LEU A 133 -18.13 6.54 12.89
N LEU A 134 -17.29 6.79 11.89
CA LEU A 134 -17.11 5.95 10.72
C LEU A 134 -16.01 4.93 10.99
N LEU A 135 -16.31 3.65 10.79
CA LEU A 135 -15.40 2.52 10.96
C LEU A 135 -15.13 1.85 9.61
N PRO A 136 -13.88 1.54 9.27
CA PRO A 136 -13.56 0.88 8.02
C PRO A 136 -14.04 -0.58 8.04
N LEU A 137 -14.50 -1.09 6.91
CA LEU A 137 -14.82 -2.52 6.75
C LEU A 137 -13.72 -3.35 6.11
N GLU A 138 -12.71 -2.70 5.53
CA GLU A 138 -11.56 -3.39 4.95
C GLU A 138 -10.65 -4.00 6.02
N ASP A 139 -9.81 -4.96 5.60
CA ASP A 139 -8.74 -5.47 6.43
C ASP A 139 -7.63 -4.41 6.59
N THR A 140 -7.54 -3.83 7.79
CA THR A 140 -6.60 -2.75 8.10
C THR A 140 -5.17 -3.23 8.35
N SER A 141 -4.88 -4.53 8.19
CA SER A 141 -3.52 -5.08 8.35
C SER A 141 -2.52 -4.56 7.30
N TYR A 142 -3.02 -3.97 6.22
CA TYR A 142 -2.22 -3.34 5.16
C TYR A 142 -2.14 -1.81 5.28
N ALA A 143 -2.71 -1.22 6.34
CA ALA A 143 -2.69 0.23 6.53
C ALA A 143 -1.25 0.76 6.61
N TRP A 144 -1.08 2.03 6.23
CA TRP A 144 0.21 2.72 6.36
C TRP A 144 0.75 2.60 7.80
N PRO A 145 2.06 2.42 8.02
CA PRO A 145 2.61 2.33 9.38
C PRO A 145 2.19 3.55 10.22
N GLY A 146 1.61 3.31 11.40
CA GLY A 146 1.07 4.37 12.27
C GLY A 146 -0.42 4.71 12.05
N MET A 147 -1.04 4.23 10.96
CA MET A 147 -2.42 4.58 10.57
C MET A 147 -3.48 3.68 11.22
N ALA A 148 -3.16 2.43 11.54
CA ALA A 148 -4.15 1.41 11.93
C ALA A 148 -5.04 1.81 13.13
N SER A 149 -4.51 2.59 14.08
CA SER A 149 -5.28 3.08 15.24
C SER A 149 -6.16 4.31 14.95
N ARG A 150 -6.04 4.93 13.76
CA ARG A 150 -6.64 6.22 13.40
C ARG A 150 -7.66 6.16 12.28
N LEU A 151 -7.85 4.99 11.68
CA LEU A 151 -8.72 4.87 10.51
C LEU A 151 -10.14 5.33 10.81
N ALA A 152 -10.64 5.05 12.01
CA ALA A 152 -11.94 5.53 12.45
C ALA A 152 -11.96 7.05 12.59
N PHE A 153 -13.01 7.70 12.11
CA PHE A 153 -13.13 9.16 12.16
C PHE A 153 -14.56 9.63 12.43
N PRO A 154 -14.77 10.80 13.04
CA PRO A 154 -16.11 11.29 13.34
C PRO A 154 -16.87 11.79 12.11
N GLU A 155 -18.18 11.59 12.11
CA GLU A 155 -19.08 11.93 10.97
C GLU A 155 -19.00 13.39 10.53
N ARG A 156 -18.58 14.31 11.42
CA ARG A 156 -18.41 15.74 11.12
C ARG A 156 -17.54 16.04 9.89
N PHE A 157 -16.64 15.13 9.52
CA PHE A 157 -15.79 15.30 8.34
C PHE A 157 -16.54 15.16 7.03
N ILE A 158 -17.62 14.38 7.01
CA ILE A 158 -18.39 14.06 5.81
C ILE A 158 -19.84 14.57 5.86
N VAL A 159 -20.31 15.06 7.01
CA VAL A 159 -21.65 15.65 7.16
C VAL A 159 -21.56 17.07 7.73
N PRO A 160 -21.81 18.11 6.91
CA PRO A 160 -21.94 18.08 5.45
C PRO A 160 -20.60 17.89 4.74
N ILE A 161 -20.62 17.19 3.61
CA ILE A 161 -19.43 16.92 2.79
C ILE A 161 -18.83 18.22 2.25
N GLY A 162 -17.49 18.26 2.15
CA GLY A 162 -16.76 19.33 1.50
C GLY A 162 -16.44 19.03 0.04
N GLU A 163 -15.65 19.91 -0.56
CA GLU A 163 -15.12 19.72 -1.92
C GLU A 163 -13.63 20.06 -1.95
N ILE A 164 -12.89 19.45 -2.86
CA ILE A 164 -11.49 19.80 -3.16
C ILE A 164 -11.23 19.72 -4.67
N SER A 165 -10.25 20.48 -5.16
CA SER A 165 -9.82 20.44 -6.55
C SER A 165 -8.70 19.40 -6.75
N LEU A 166 -8.84 18.59 -7.79
CA LEU A 166 -7.84 17.62 -8.24
C LEU A 166 -7.82 17.66 -9.78
N HIS A 167 -6.65 17.92 -10.37
CA HIS A 167 -6.49 18.20 -11.80
C HIS A 167 -7.48 19.26 -12.33
N GLY A 168 -7.74 20.30 -11.53
CA GLY A 168 -8.65 21.40 -11.88
C GLY A 168 -10.15 21.06 -11.83
N ARG A 169 -10.53 19.80 -11.59
CA ARG A 169 -11.92 19.37 -11.39
C ARG A 169 -12.24 19.29 -9.89
N ARG A 170 -13.48 19.63 -9.51
CA ARG A 170 -13.95 19.52 -8.12
C ARG A 170 -14.50 18.13 -7.83
N PHE A 171 -14.16 17.60 -6.66
CA PHE A 171 -14.63 16.32 -6.16
C PHE A 171 -15.09 16.45 -4.71
N PRO A 172 -16.07 15.63 -4.27
CA PRO A 172 -16.43 15.53 -2.86
C PRO A 172 -15.22 15.10 -2.01
N ALA A 173 -15.02 15.76 -0.88
CA ALA A 173 -13.91 15.48 0.03
C ALA A 173 -14.29 15.82 1.48
N PRO A 174 -13.57 15.28 2.48
CA PRO A 174 -13.74 15.70 3.87
C PRO A 174 -13.59 17.22 4.03
N ARG A 175 -14.51 17.87 4.75
CA ARG A 175 -14.58 19.34 4.90
C ARG A 175 -13.29 19.99 5.42
N SER A 176 -12.58 19.29 6.29
CA SER A 176 -11.29 19.71 6.82
C SER A 176 -10.21 18.75 6.32
N ALA A 177 -10.00 18.66 5.00
CA ALA A 177 -9.12 17.66 4.38
C ALA A 177 -7.71 17.60 5.00
N HIS A 178 -7.10 18.76 5.33
CA HIS A 178 -5.81 18.80 6.03
C HIS A 178 -5.86 18.19 7.45
N GLU A 179 -6.89 18.51 8.24
CA GLU A 179 -7.11 17.93 9.57
C GLU A 179 -7.37 16.42 9.45
N PHE A 180 -8.19 16.02 8.48
CA PHE A 180 -8.54 14.63 8.22
C PHE A 180 -7.31 13.79 7.87
N LEU A 181 -6.48 14.25 6.93
CA LEU A 181 -5.26 13.55 6.54
C LEU A 181 -4.28 13.46 7.72
N ARG A 182 -4.17 14.51 8.53
CA ARG A 182 -3.30 14.54 9.70
C ARG A 182 -3.77 13.56 10.79
N ASP A 183 -5.05 13.64 11.15
CA ASP A 183 -5.57 13.01 12.38
C ASP A 183 -6.14 11.61 12.13
N HIS A 184 -6.52 11.29 10.89
CA HIS A 184 -7.22 10.05 10.55
C HIS A 184 -6.56 9.22 9.46
N ARG A 185 -5.44 9.69 8.88
CA ARG A 185 -4.70 8.96 7.83
C ARG A 185 -3.20 8.87 8.11
N TYR A 186 -2.45 9.90 7.76
CA TYR A 186 -1.00 9.84 7.57
C TYR A 186 -0.19 10.52 8.67
N GLY A 187 -0.84 11.14 9.65
CA GLY A 187 -0.15 11.78 10.78
C GLY A 187 0.36 13.19 10.51
N PRO A 188 1.06 13.78 11.48
CA PRO A 188 1.61 15.15 11.40
C PRO A 188 2.50 15.40 10.18
N SER A 189 3.23 14.39 9.70
CA SER A 189 4.18 14.49 8.59
C SER A 189 3.57 14.21 7.21
N TYR A 190 2.24 14.10 7.08
CA TYR A 190 1.57 13.79 5.80
C TYR A 190 1.94 14.73 4.63
N ALA A 191 2.25 15.99 4.93
CA ALA A 191 2.63 16.99 3.93
C ALA A 191 4.02 16.71 3.32
N THR A 192 4.87 15.94 4.00
CA THR A 192 6.19 15.55 3.50
C THR A 192 6.03 14.37 2.54
N PRO A 193 6.44 14.50 1.26
CA PRO A 193 6.33 13.41 0.31
C PRO A 193 7.12 12.17 0.74
N ALA A 194 6.41 11.04 0.83
CA ALA A 194 6.99 9.72 1.06
C ALA A 194 6.46 8.75 -0.01
N ARG A 195 7.35 7.88 -0.54
CA ARG A 195 6.94 6.80 -1.44
C ARG A 195 6.35 5.64 -0.65
N SER A 196 5.43 4.91 -1.28
CA SER A 196 4.84 3.74 -0.65
C SER A 196 5.89 2.66 -0.36
N ILE A 197 5.78 2.01 0.79
CA ILE A 197 6.72 0.97 1.22
C ILE A 197 6.11 -0.39 0.90
N LYS A 198 6.70 -1.10 -0.07
CA LYS A 198 6.09 -2.30 -0.65
C LYS A 198 6.28 -3.57 0.18
N SER A 199 7.20 -3.58 1.14
CA SER A 199 7.38 -4.66 2.13
C SER A 199 6.37 -4.61 3.25
N ILE A 200 5.10 -4.41 2.91
CA ILE A 200 4.01 -4.50 3.87
C ILE A 200 4.07 -5.91 4.47
N GLY A 201 4.37 -5.96 5.78
CA GLY A 201 4.69 -7.20 6.51
C GLY A 201 5.98 -7.16 7.33
N LEU A 202 6.80 -6.11 7.24
CA LEU A 202 7.95 -5.87 8.13
C LEU A 202 7.70 -4.77 9.18
N TYR A 203 6.52 -4.16 9.19
CA TYR A 203 6.20 -3.10 10.15
C TYR A 203 5.45 -3.67 11.35
N PRO A 204 5.84 -3.33 12.59
CA PRO A 204 4.92 -3.47 13.69
C PRO A 204 3.72 -2.55 13.45
N SER A 205 2.53 -2.99 13.86
CA SER A 205 1.46 -2.03 14.12
C SER A 205 1.88 -1.20 15.33
N TYR A 206 1.88 0.12 15.19
CA TYR A 206 2.12 1.07 16.27
C TYR A 206 1.25 2.30 16.03
N ASP A 207 1.09 3.12 17.05
CA ASP A 207 0.30 4.34 16.97
C ASP A 207 1.17 5.51 16.47
N ILE A 208 0.72 6.32 15.50
CA ILE A 208 1.43 7.56 15.09
C ILE A 208 1.74 8.54 16.22
N GLU A 209 1.05 8.49 17.38
CA GLU A 209 1.41 9.28 18.57
C GLU A 209 2.72 8.81 19.20
N GLU A 210 3.07 7.54 18.98
CA GLU A 210 4.39 7.01 19.31
C GLU A 210 5.45 7.44 18.29
N THR A 211 5.08 8.06 17.16
CA THR A 211 6.04 8.49 16.13
C THR A 211 7.01 9.51 16.72
N THR A 212 8.27 9.10 16.82
CA THR A 212 9.38 9.97 17.15
C THR A 212 10.28 10.16 15.91
N PRO A 213 11.18 11.17 15.89
CA PRO A 213 12.16 11.32 14.83
C PRO A 213 13.00 10.05 14.58
N GLU A 214 13.22 9.23 15.59
CA GLU A 214 13.89 7.93 15.49
C GLU A 214 13.09 6.94 14.66
N ILE A 215 11.78 6.87 14.90
CA ILE A 215 10.84 6.01 14.17
C ILE A 215 10.74 6.47 12.72
N GLU A 216 10.60 7.77 12.46
CA GLU A 216 10.58 8.31 11.09
C GLU A 216 11.87 7.99 10.33
N ARG A 217 13.04 8.15 10.97
CA ARG A 217 14.34 7.77 10.39
C ARG A 217 14.39 6.27 10.06
N LEU A 218 13.90 5.41 10.94
CA LEU A 218 13.87 3.96 10.71
C LEU A 218 12.92 3.59 9.57
N ILE A 219 11.73 4.19 9.50
CA ILE A 219 10.77 3.96 8.41
C ILE A 219 11.35 4.39 7.07
N ALA A 220 11.94 5.58 7.01
CA ALA A 220 12.61 6.07 5.81
C ALA A 220 13.76 5.14 5.37
N ARG A 221 14.53 4.62 6.35
CA ARG A 221 15.63 3.68 6.10
C ARG A 221 15.14 2.34 5.57
N ILE A 222 14.05 1.80 6.14
CA ILE A 222 13.41 0.58 5.63
C ILE A 222 12.88 0.83 4.22
N ALA A 223 12.15 1.92 3.99
CA ALA A 223 11.64 2.30 2.66
C ALA A 223 12.73 2.33 1.59
N ALA A 224 13.85 3.00 1.89
CA ALA A 224 15.00 3.07 0.98
C ALA A 224 15.63 1.70 0.72
N GLY A 225 15.79 0.88 1.77
CA GLY A 225 16.29 -0.48 1.60
C GLY A 225 15.35 -1.37 0.79
N ASP A 226 14.05 -1.17 0.94
CA ASP A 226 13.03 -1.93 0.24
C ASP A 226 13.01 -1.64 -1.26
N GLN A 227 13.14 -0.36 -1.59
CA GLN A 227 13.38 0.11 -2.95
C GLN A 227 14.67 -0.51 -3.53
N ARG A 228 15.78 -0.49 -2.77
CA ARG A 228 17.04 -1.10 -3.22
C ARG A 228 16.92 -2.60 -3.48
N LEU A 229 16.17 -3.32 -2.65
CA LEU A 229 15.89 -4.74 -2.88
C LEU A 229 15.10 -4.98 -4.16
N ALA A 230 14.16 -4.10 -4.51
CA ALA A 230 13.41 -4.19 -5.76
C ALA A 230 14.33 -4.02 -6.98
N GLU A 231 15.26 -3.07 -6.94
CA GLU A 231 16.26 -2.84 -8.00
C GLU A 231 17.18 -4.05 -8.23
N LEU A 232 17.72 -4.61 -7.15
CA LEU A 232 18.60 -5.78 -7.22
C LEU A 232 17.86 -7.01 -7.78
N ARG A 233 16.53 -7.03 -7.70
CA ARG A 233 15.68 -8.10 -8.23
C ARG A 233 15.27 -7.89 -9.69
N SER A 234 14.94 -6.65 -10.09
CA SER A 234 14.57 -6.33 -11.48
C SER A 234 15.72 -6.53 -12.47
N GLY A 235 16.96 -6.44 -11.99
CA GLY A 235 18.16 -6.82 -12.76
C GLY A 235 18.31 -8.33 -13.01
N SER A 236 17.51 -9.19 -12.38
CA SER A 236 17.52 -10.63 -12.64
C SER A 236 16.54 -10.99 -13.77
N ARG A 237 17.08 -11.40 -14.93
CA ARG A 237 16.28 -11.84 -16.09
C ARG A 237 15.46 -13.09 -15.71
N GLY A 238 14.20 -12.91 -15.32
CA GLY A 238 13.31 -14.04 -15.02
C GLY A 238 11.90 -13.67 -14.57
N SER A 239 10.98 -13.54 -15.53
CA SER A 239 9.54 -13.87 -15.45
C SER A 239 8.73 -13.37 -14.23
N HIS A 240 7.92 -12.33 -14.46
CA HIS A 240 6.83 -11.81 -13.62
C HIS A 240 5.69 -12.85 -13.40
N ARG A 241 5.88 -13.84 -12.52
CA ARG A 241 4.80 -14.68 -11.98
C ARG A 241 4.76 -14.56 -10.46
N ARG A 242 3.57 -14.47 -9.84
CA ARG A 242 3.37 -14.49 -8.37
C ARG A 242 4.14 -15.62 -7.64
N ALA A 243 4.33 -16.77 -8.30
CA ALA A 243 5.16 -17.86 -7.80
C ALA A 243 6.65 -17.48 -7.65
N VAL A 244 7.17 -16.65 -8.56
CA VAL A 244 8.55 -16.15 -8.58
C VAL A 244 8.75 -15.11 -7.48
N GLU A 245 7.74 -14.33 -7.13
CA GLU A 245 7.80 -13.38 -6.00
C GLU A 245 7.94 -14.11 -4.64
N LEU A 246 7.15 -15.16 -4.41
CA LEU A 246 7.30 -16.06 -3.27
C LEU A 246 8.69 -16.76 -3.27
N TRP A 247 9.19 -17.15 -4.45
CA TRP A 247 10.51 -17.78 -4.62
C TRP A 247 11.71 -16.83 -4.44
N HIS A 248 11.57 -15.55 -4.79
CA HIS A 248 12.56 -14.51 -4.57
C HIS A 248 12.57 -14.07 -3.11
N LYS A 249 11.38 -13.90 -2.51
CA LYS A 249 11.22 -13.66 -1.08
C LYS A 249 11.77 -14.84 -0.27
N ALA A 250 11.63 -16.09 -0.73
CA ALA A 250 12.13 -17.31 -0.06
C ALA A 250 13.67 -17.39 0.11
N GLY A 251 14.44 -16.61 -0.65
CA GLY A 251 15.90 -16.53 -0.48
C GLY A 251 16.35 -15.47 0.54
N LEU A 252 15.46 -14.58 0.97
CA LEU A 252 15.79 -13.54 1.96
C LEU A 252 16.15 -14.16 3.30
N PRO A 253 16.99 -13.49 4.12
CA PRO A 253 17.24 -13.87 5.51
C PRO A 253 15.93 -14.19 6.25
N ILE A 254 15.99 -15.07 7.26
CA ILE A 254 14.78 -15.42 8.05
C ILE A 254 14.68 -14.53 9.27
N SER A 255 15.83 -14.26 9.90
CA SER A 255 15.98 -13.36 11.02
C SER A 255 17.14 -12.39 10.77
N PRO A 256 17.10 -11.18 11.33
CA PRO A 256 18.20 -10.24 11.21
C PRO A 256 19.40 -10.72 12.01
N ASN A 257 20.60 -10.43 11.53
CA ASN A 257 21.84 -10.62 12.28
C ASN A 257 21.81 -9.76 13.55
N PRO A 258 21.92 -10.36 14.76
CA PRO A 258 21.87 -9.61 16.02
C PRO A 258 22.86 -8.45 16.12
N ALA A 259 24.07 -8.61 15.58
CA ALA A 259 25.09 -7.56 15.60
C ALA A 259 24.67 -6.33 14.77
N ARG A 260 23.97 -6.55 13.64
CA ARG A 260 23.40 -5.45 12.84
C ARG A 260 22.29 -4.73 13.60
N VAL A 261 21.43 -5.47 14.29
CA VAL A 261 20.37 -4.89 15.14
C VAL A 261 20.97 -4.03 16.24
N SER A 262 21.97 -4.55 16.98
CA SER A 262 22.67 -3.80 18.04
C SER A 262 23.35 -2.54 17.50
N ALA A 263 24.00 -2.62 16.33
CA ALA A 263 24.65 -1.48 15.72
C ALA A 263 23.63 -0.39 15.31
N LEU A 264 22.48 -0.78 14.75
CA LEU A 264 21.41 0.17 14.42
C LEU A 264 20.81 0.81 15.67
N LEU A 265 20.53 0.03 16.70
CA LEU A 265 20.01 0.55 17.96
C LEU A 265 20.95 1.59 18.58
N ALA A 266 22.26 1.33 18.59
CA ALA A 266 23.26 2.27 19.07
C ALA A 266 23.37 3.56 18.23
N GLN A 267 22.98 3.53 16.95
CA GLN A 267 22.96 4.72 16.08
C GLN A 267 21.69 5.55 16.25
N VAL A 268 20.57 4.89 16.52
CA VAL A 268 19.24 5.51 16.50
C VAL A 268 18.80 5.96 17.89
N CYS A 269 19.27 5.31 18.96
CA CYS A 269 18.87 5.62 20.32
C CYS A 269 20.09 5.73 21.25
N ALA A 270 20.17 6.83 22.02
CA ALA A 270 21.17 6.99 23.09
C ALA A 270 20.72 6.37 24.42
N ASP A 271 19.41 6.15 24.58
CA ASP A 271 18.75 5.63 25.78
C ASP A 271 18.16 4.21 25.55
N ARG A 272 17.30 3.73 26.46
CA ARG A 272 16.61 2.44 26.32
C ARG A 272 15.57 2.51 25.19
N PRO A 273 15.70 1.71 24.11
CA PRO A 273 14.79 1.78 22.97
C PRO A 273 13.39 1.29 23.33
N THR A 274 12.37 1.88 22.70
CA THR A 274 10.98 1.39 22.79
C THR A 274 10.80 0.10 21.98
N ALA A 275 9.75 -0.66 22.24
CA ALA A 275 9.45 -1.89 21.49
C ALA A 275 9.26 -1.62 19.98
N THR A 276 8.69 -0.47 19.63
CA THR A 276 8.52 0.00 18.24
C THR A 276 9.88 0.25 17.58
N VAL A 277 10.79 0.96 18.25
CA VAL A 277 12.17 1.21 17.77
C VAL A 277 12.96 -0.09 17.63
N GLU A 278 12.85 -1.00 18.59
CA GLU A 278 13.48 -2.33 18.51
C GLU A 278 12.99 -3.12 17.30
N THR A 279 11.68 -3.17 17.09
CA THR A 279 11.10 -3.93 15.99
C THR A 279 11.45 -3.33 14.63
N LEU A 280 11.35 -2.00 14.48
CA LEU A 280 11.77 -1.32 13.25
C LEU A 280 13.27 -1.48 12.98
N SER A 281 14.11 -1.47 14.01
CA SER A 281 15.56 -1.72 13.85
C SER A 281 15.85 -3.14 13.39
N ARG A 282 15.09 -4.14 13.87
CA ARG A 282 15.16 -5.52 13.38
C ARG A 282 14.77 -5.61 11.91
N SER A 283 13.71 -4.92 11.49
CA SER A 283 13.27 -4.88 10.10
C SER A 283 14.29 -4.17 9.20
N ALA A 284 14.84 -3.04 9.62
CA ALA A 284 15.90 -2.34 8.90
C ALA A 284 17.15 -3.24 8.76
N ALA A 285 17.61 -3.88 9.85
CA ALA A 285 18.76 -4.79 9.81
C ALA A 285 18.56 -5.97 8.85
N LEU A 286 17.34 -6.49 8.80
CA LEU A 286 16.97 -7.61 7.93
C LEU A 286 17.02 -7.22 6.45
N VAL A 287 16.46 -6.05 6.11
CA VAL A 287 16.49 -5.49 4.76
C VAL A 287 17.92 -5.20 4.33
N GLU A 288 18.72 -4.56 5.16
CA GLU A 288 20.13 -4.28 4.89
C GLU A 288 20.97 -5.54 4.72
N GLN A 289 20.73 -6.57 5.56
CA GLN A 289 21.40 -7.85 5.41
C GLN A 289 21.04 -8.52 4.07
N ALA A 290 19.78 -8.42 3.65
CA ALA A 290 19.35 -8.95 2.36
C ALA A 290 20.03 -8.25 1.18
N ILE A 291 20.16 -6.93 1.23
CA ILE A 291 20.86 -6.11 0.23
C ILE A 291 22.32 -6.54 0.16
N ASP A 292 23.00 -6.58 1.30
CA ASP A 292 24.41 -6.96 1.42
C ASP A 292 24.70 -8.36 0.82
N GLU A 293 23.85 -9.33 1.11
CA GLU A 293 23.96 -10.67 0.53
C GLU A 293 23.79 -10.69 -0.99
N LEU A 294 22.90 -9.85 -1.54
CA LEU A 294 22.63 -9.80 -2.98
C LEU A 294 23.74 -9.08 -3.76
N GLU A 295 24.31 -8.02 -3.18
CA GLU A 295 25.36 -7.22 -3.79
C GLU A 295 26.71 -7.95 -3.75
N HIS A 296 27.11 -8.46 -2.58
CA HIS A 296 28.46 -9.01 -2.38
C HIS A 296 28.57 -10.51 -2.66
N ARG A 297 27.44 -11.23 -2.75
CA ARG A 297 27.37 -12.67 -3.04
C ARG A 297 28.38 -13.52 -2.24
N PRO A 298 28.41 -13.40 -0.90
CA PRO A 298 29.40 -14.08 -0.07
C PRO A 298 29.39 -15.61 -0.25
N PRO A 299 30.52 -16.29 0.01
CA PRO A 299 30.59 -17.75 -0.04
C PRO A 299 29.46 -18.44 0.74
N GLY A 300 28.92 -19.51 0.16
CA GLY A 300 27.83 -20.27 0.76
C GLY A 300 26.44 -19.61 0.68
N LEU A 301 26.29 -18.44 0.05
CA LEU A 301 24.97 -17.81 -0.12
C LEU A 301 23.96 -18.72 -0.82
N VAL A 302 24.39 -19.48 -1.83
CA VAL A 302 23.53 -20.44 -2.54
C VAL A 302 22.99 -21.51 -1.59
N ILE A 303 23.86 -22.05 -0.73
CA ILE A 303 23.50 -23.06 0.28
C ILE A 303 22.53 -22.45 1.30
N ARG A 304 22.82 -21.24 1.80
CA ARG A 304 21.92 -20.53 2.72
C ARG A 304 20.55 -20.29 2.09
N LYS A 305 20.49 -19.81 0.84
CA LYS A 305 19.22 -19.62 0.11
C LYS A 305 18.46 -20.92 -0.05
N ALA A 306 19.13 -22.03 -0.36
CA ALA A 306 18.50 -23.35 -0.45
C ALA A 306 17.93 -23.79 0.92
N GLY A 307 18.70 -23.67 2.00
CA GLY A 307 18.23 -24.00 3.36
C GLY A 307 17.05 -23.16 3.80
N ARG A 308 17.06 -21.85 3.51
CA ARG A 308 15.94 -20.94 3.82
C ARG A 308 14.67 -21.30 3.07
N ARG A 309 14.79 -21.70 1.79
CA ARG A 309 13.68 -22.20 0.99
C ARG A 309 13.08 -23.46 1.59
N MET A 310 13.92 -24.44 1.93
CA MET A 310 13.47 -25.71 2.55
C MET A 310 12.73 -25.46 3.86
N ARG A 311 13.25 -24.58 4.71
CA ARG A 311 12.58 -24.21 5.96
C ARG A 311 11.19 -23.62 5.74
N ARG A 312 11.05 -22.67 4.80
CA ARG A 312 9.74 -22.06 4.50
C ARG A 312 8.75 -23.07 3.92
N ILE A 313 9.21 -24.01 3.10
CA ILE A 313 8.37 -25.12 2.60
C ILE A 313 7.87 -25.96 3.78
N ALA A 314 8.74 -26.30 4.73
CA ALA A 314 8.37 -27.05 5.92
C ALA A 314 7.32 -26.30 6.77
N GLU A 315 7.49 -25.00 6.97
CA GLU A 315 6.55 -24.14 7.71
C GLU A 315 5.14 -24.16 7.07
N VAL A 316 5.06 -24.04 5.73
CA VAL A 316 3.78 -24.13 4.99
C VAL A 316 3.11 -25.50 5.17
N VAL A 317 3.89 -26.58 5.09
CA VAL A 317 3.38 -27.95 5.25
C VAL A 317 2.85 -28.16 6.66
N VAL A 318 3.59 -27.74 7.69
CA VAL A 318 3.17 -27.83 9.10
C VAL A 318 1.88 -27.04 9.33
N ALA A 319 1.79 -25.79 8.84
CA ALA A 319 0.59 -24.96 8.99
C ALA A 319 -0.65 -25.62 8.35
N ARG A 320 -0.50 -26.20 7.16
CA ARG A 320 -1.57 -26.93 6.47
C ARG A 320 -2.02 -28.17 7.25
N LEU A 321 -1.09 -28.96 7.77
CA LEU A 321 -1.39 -30.15 8.57
C LEU A 321 -2.11 -29.79 9.87
N GLN A 322 -1.79 -28.65 10.47
CA GLN A 322 -2.40 -28.17 11.71
C GLN A 322 -3.75 -27.46 11.52
N ARG A 323 -4.27 -27.34 10.28
CA ARG A 323 -5.48 -26.56 9.94
C ARG A 323 -5.49 -25.14 10.53
N ARG A 324 -4.32 -24.57 10.82
CA ARG A 324 -4.24 -23.16 11.21
C ARG A 324 -4.46 -22.34 9.94
N PRO A 325 -5.27 -21.26 9.98
CA PRO A 325 -5.31 -20.33 8.86
C PRO A 325 -3.87 -19.90 8.62
N HIS A 326 -3.34 -20.25 7.44
CA HIS A 326 -2.09 -19.72 6.98
C HIS A 326 -2.39 -18.25 6.77
N ARG A 327 -2.15 -17.39 7.77
CA ARG A 327 -2.08 -15.96 7.51
C ARG A 327 -1.10 -15.84 6.35
N ALA A 328 -1.56 -15.37 5.21
CA ALA A 328 -0.71 -15.00 4.09
C ALA A 328 0.08 -13.72 4.40
N GLY A 329 0.25 -13.41 5.70
CA GLY A 329 1.23 -12.46 6.20
C GLY A 329 2.62 -13.08 6.10
N PHE A 330 3.56 -12.25 5.71
CA PHE A 330 4.92 -12.58 5.33
C PHE A 330 5.71 -13.45 6.35
N PRO A 331 6.76 -14.16 5.90
CA PRO A 331 7.47 -15.20 6.65
C PRO A 331 8.55 -14.65 7.60
N PHE A 332 8.40 -13.41 8.04
CA PHE A 332 9.26 -12.83 9.06
C PHE A 332 8.54 -12.96 10.38
N GLY A 333 8.59 -14.17 10.94
CA GLY A 333 8.21 -14.42 12.31
C GLY A 333 9.12 -13.61 13.22
N VAL A 334 8.71 -12.39 13.54
CA VAL A 334 9.00 -11.82 14.84
C VAL A 334 7.99 -12.49 15.76
N GLU A 335 8.39 -13.58 16.39
CA GLU A 335 7.72 -14.02 17.61
C GLU A 335 7.84 -12.86 18.59
N THR A 336 6.76 -12.11 18.76
CA THR A 336 6.56 -11.28 19.95
C THR A 336 6.37 -12.26 21.10
N THR A 337 7.41 -12.40 21.91
CA THR A 337 7.28 -12.97 23.25
C THR A 337 6.66 -11.94 24.18
#